data_AF-A0A957KPZ9-F1
#
_entry.id   AF-A0A957KPZ9-F1
#
_cell.length_a   1.000
_cell.length_b   1.000
_cell.length_c   1.000
_cell.angle_alpha   90.00
_cell.angle_beta   90.00
_cell.angle_gamma   90.00
#
_symmetry.space_group_name_H-M   'P 1'
#
loop_
_entity.id
_entity.type
_entity.pdbx_description
1 polymer ?
#
loop_
_entity_poly.entity_id
_entity_poly.type
_entity_poly.pdbx_seq_one_letter_code
_entity_poly.pdbx_strand_id
1 'polypeptide(L)'
;MKRISRFSTRRSMVNVVGALVIVSMLVGAAWPAGTVAHVTSRPHEGRITPILQEGTPMTDAGSEPTTVNGLELLLGEGAAQPQPVTAVAAPATQPLDDAAIQPILDRMPDLQAEAGDVEEFKLPPQSLPPPTANTVVTQSFPPPDSGATAPEVVAGPLEVLRYAPEGEIPVAPFINVTFNQPMVPLNTLDALAAEDVPVKATPDLPGVWKWLGTQTLSFEYHTDDLNRFPMATEYTVEVPAGTTSATGGVLAETVTWQFRTPAPTVTRTYPAVSPQPRDPLLYVAFDQRIDPAAVLATITASASGRQYPLRLATAEEVAANKDVSYYAAQAQEERWLAFRSDELFPPDTTVTINIGPGTPSAEGPLVTSDVQSFGFRTYAPLKVVDQNCRTQRDSCPPGAGFYIRFNNPIDVTKITNDLVTVEPEIPGMVVSGRYDSISINGLTAGRTTYNVTLSPEIADIFGQTLGEPVSLTFYTGSMRAYLTGPSETLTTLDPTASVPAFTVYSVNMPKLRVRAYSVTP
;
A
#
# COMPACT_ATOMS: atom_id res chain seq x y z
N MET A 1 45.77 57.19 -7.75
CA MET A 1 44.30 57.36 -7.73
C MET A 1 43.66 56.01 -7.38
N LYS A 2 42.63 56.06 -6.51
CA LYS A 2 41.73 54.98 -6.05
C LYS A 2 41.38 53.97 -7.18
N ARG A 3 41.23 52.65 -6.98
CA ARG A 3 40.31 51.93 -6.07
C ARG A 3 40.66 50.42 -5.95
N ILE A 4 40.61 49.89 -4.70
CA ILE A 4 39.97 48.61 -4.25
C ILE A 4 40.56 47.27 -4.78
N SER A 5 41.36 46.42 -4.09
CA SER A 5 41.19 45.61 -2.84
C SER A 5 39.97 44.67 -2.88
N ARG A 6 39.95 43.33 -2.69
CA ARG A 6 40.75 42.38 -1.88
C ARG A 6 40.29 40.94 -2.19
N PHE A 7 41.26 40.02 -2.20
CA PHE A 7 41.32 38.67 -1.60
C PHE A 7 40.10 37.72 -1.57
N SER A 8 40.30 36.53 -2.17
CA SER A 8 40.45 35.24 -1.46
C SER A 8 39.66 35.06 -0.15
N THR A 9 38.46 34.48 -0.27
CA THR A 9 37.70 33.92 0.86
C THR A 9 36.77 32.82 0.36
N ARG A 10 37.29 31.59 0.20
CA ARG A 10 36.43 30.40 0.16
C ARG A 10 37.03 29.10 0.70
N ARG A 11 38.24 29.14 1.27
CA ARG A 11 38.88 27.99 1.92
C ARG A 11 39.08 28.11 3.43
N SER A 12 38.72 29.24 4.05
CA SER A 12 38.84 29.44 5.51
C SER A 12 37.52 29.29 6.29
N MET A 13 36.37 29.15 5.62
CA MET A 13 35.05 29.16 6.29
C MET A 13 34.52 27.76 6.64
N VAL A 14 35.15 26.69 6.14
CA VAL A 14 34.80 25.30 6.48
C VAL A 14 35.51 24.84 7.76
N ASN A 15 36.65 25.43 8.12
CA ASN A 15 37.40 25.04 9.33
C ASN A 15 36.93 25.75 10.61
N VAL A 16 36.11 26.80 10.53
CA VAL A 16 35.56 27.49 11.72
C VAL A 16 34.21 26.90 12.16
N VAL A 17 33.44 26.31 11.23
CA VAL A 17 32.21 25.58 11.58
C VAL A 17 32.53 24.20 12.19
N GLY A 18 33.65 23.57 11.80
CA GLY A 18 34.12 22.32 12.40
C GLY A 18 34.60 22.46 13.86
N ALA A 19 35.11 23.62 14.26
CA ALA A 19 35.61 23.84 15.63
C ALA A 19 34.48 24.17 16.64
N LEU A 20 33.36 24.73 16.18
CA LEU A 20 32.23 25.10 17.05
C LEU A 20 31.32 23.91 17.41
N VAL A 21 31.38 22.84 16.61
CA VAL A 21 30.70 21.56 16.91
C VAL A 21 31.53 20.69 17.88
N ILE A 22 32.86 20.88 17.93
CA ILE A 22 33.73 20.12 18.85
C ILE A 22 33.75 20.73 20.26
N VAL A 23 33.52 22.03 20.42
CA VAL A 23 33.42 22.67 21.75
C VAL A 23 32.04 22.46 22.39
N SER A 24 30.97 22.27 21.62
CA SER A 24 29.66 21.89 22.19
C SER A 24 29.61 20.44 22.70
N MET A 25 30.58 19.60 22.34
CA MET A 25 30.73 18.24 22.88
C MET A 25 31.58 18.17 24.17
N LEU A 26 32.23 19.25 24.62
CA LEU A 26 33.15 19.21 25.76
C LEU A 26 32.69 19.98 27.02
N VAL A 27 31.52 20.63 27.02
CA VAL A 27 31.01 21.39 28.19
C VAL A 27 29.75 20.77 28.84
N GLY A 28 29.47 19.49 28.56
CA GLY A 28 28.41 18.74 29.25
C GLY A 28 28.82 18.12 30.59
N ALA A 29 30.11 18.22 30.96
CA ALA A 29 30.67 17.56 32.14
C ALA A 29 30.84 18.53 33.32
N ALA A 30 29.73 19.00 33.93
CA ALA A 30 29.71 19.58 35.29
C ALA A 30 28.28 19.84 35.84
N TRP A 31 27.51 18.77 36.16
CA TRP A 31 26.49 18.66 37.25
C TRP A 31 25.25 19.62 37.32
N PRO A 32 24.21 19.34 38.15
CA PRO A 32 23.31 18.16 38.16
C PRO A 32 21.80 18.53 38.29
N ALA A 33 20.88 17.63 37.87
CA ALA A 33 19.61 17.25 38.53
C ALA A 33 18.58 16.73 37.50
N GLY A 34 18.00 15.55 37.78
CA GLY A 34 16.86 15.00 37.03
C GLY A 34 16.95 13.50 36.78
N THR A 35 16.96 12.69 37.84
CA THR A 35 16.90 11.22 37.76
C THR A 35 15.54 10.75 37.25
N VAL A 36 15.47 10.34 35.99
CA VAL A 36 14.49 9.35 35.50
C VAL A 36 15.28 8.18 34.93
N ALA A 37 15.36 7.10 35.69
CA ALA A 37 16.06 5.89 35.27
C ALA A 37 15.18 5.11 34.27
N HIS A 38 15.37 5.36 32.98
CA HIS A 38 15.04 4.36 31.97
C HIS A 38 16.11 3.26 32.03
N VAL A 39 15.79 2.15 32.70
CA VAL A 39 16.62 0.94 32.63
C VAL A 39 16.29 0.22 31.34
N THR A 40 17.08 0.50 30.30
CA THR A 40 17.20 -0.39 29.14
C THR A 40 17.91 -1.67 29.58
N SER A 41 17.22 -2.80 29.56
CA SER A 41 17.81 -4.13 29.76
C SER A 41 18.67 -4.51 28.55
N ARG A 42 19.95 -4.14 28.59
CA ARG A 42 20.97 -4.81 27.77
C ARG A 42 21.35 -6.12 28.46
N PRO A 43 21.41 -7.27 27.76
CA PRO A 43 22.01 -8.46 28.33
C PRO A 43 23.47 -8.15 28.69
N HIS A 44 23.82 -8.42 29.94
CA HIS A 44 25.15 -8.20 30.47
C HIS A 44 26.12 -9.21 29.84
N GLU A 45 26.95 -8.77 28.89
CA GLU A 45 28.22 -9.43 28.57
C GLU A 45 29.21 -9.14 29.71
N GLY A 46 28.99 -9.82 30.84
CA GLY A 46 29.88 -9.83 31.98
C GLY A 46 30.72 -11.10 31.99
N ARG A 47 32.04 -10.93 32.01
CA ARG A 47 33.03 -11.98 32.24
C ARG A 47 32.59 -12.94 33.34
N ILE A 48 32.65 -14.23 33.02
CA ILE A 48 32.53 -15.34 33.96
C ILE A 48 33.63 -15.17 35.02
N THR A 49 33.27 -14.72 36.22
CA THR A 49 34.08 -14.94 37.41
C THR A 49 34.06 -16.43 37.74
N PRO A 50 35.20 -17.05 38.10
CA PRO A 50 35.20 -18.46 38.47
C PRO A 50 34.36 -18.61 39.74
N ILE A 51 33.28 -19.36 39.62
CA ILE A 51 32.46 -19.75 40.77
C ILE A 51 33.29 -20.79 41.54
N LEU A 52 33.65 -20.44 42.77
CA LEU A 52 34.15 -21.37 43.77
C LEU A 52 33.20 -22.55 43.92
N GLN A 53 33.78 -23.74 43.85
CA GLN A 53 33.12 -25.04 43.88
C GLN A 53 32.70 -25.43 45.30
N GLU A 54 31.40 -25.45 45.56
CA GLU A 54 30.72 -26.22 46.62
C GLU A 54 29.30 -26.51 46.07
N GLY A 55 28.70 -27.69 46.07
CA GLY A 55 29.05 -29.06 46.40
C GLY A 55 27.87 -29.91 45.90
N THR A 56 28.16 -31.13 45.44
CA THR A 56 27.23 -32.18 44.96
C THR A 56 26.36 -31.87 43.72
N PRO A 57 26.79 -32.27 42.50
CA PRO A 57 25.91 -32.28 41.33
C PRO A 57 24.84 -33.38 41.46
N MET A 58 23.57 -33.03 41.29
CA MET A 58 22.52 -34.03 41.04
C MET A 58 22.72 -34.60 39.64
N THR A 59 22.89 -35.91 39.55
CA THR A 59 23.33 -36.58 38.31
C THR A 59 22.39 -37.68 37.83
N ASP A 60 21.36 -38.05 38.60
CA ASP A 60 20.43 -39.12 38.22
C ASP A 60 18.96 -38.75 38.45
N ALA A 61 18.10 -39.24 37.55
CA ALA A 61 16.65 -39.30 37.73
C ALA A 61 16.32 -40.40 38.75
N GLY A 62 16.39 -40.06 40.04
CA GLY A 62 16.04 -40.95 41.14
C GLY A 62 14.56 -40.87 41.50
N SER A 63 13.99 -41.98 41.98
CA SER A 63 12.62 -42.03 42.53
C SER A 63 12.50 -41.42 43.94
N GLU A 64 13.62 -40.99 44.55
CA GLU A 64 13.65 -40.41 45.89
C GLU A 64 14.17 -38.96 45.88
N PRO A 65 13.51 -38.04 46.60
CA PRO A 65 13.90 -36.63 46.65
C PRO A 65 15.24 -36.46 47.37
N THR A 66 16.09 -35.57 46.87
CA THR A 66 17.37 -35.21 47.50
C THR A 66 17.25 -33.88 48.21
N THR A 67 17.64 -33.83 49.49
CA THR A 67 17.63 -32.57 50.26
C THR A 67 18.90 -31.75 49.98
N VAL A 68 18.73 -30.54 49.48
CA VAL A 68 19.82 -29.57 49.30
C VAL A 68 19.43 -28.26 49.98
N ASN A 69 20.20 -27.84 51.00
CA ASN A 69 19.98 -26.62 51.76
C ASN A 69 18.54 -26.44 52.29
N GLY A 70 17.92 -27.52 52.76
CA GLY A 70 16.57 -27.52 53.35
C GLY A 70 15.42 -27.61 52.35
N LEU A 71 15.70 -27.72 51.05
CA LEU A 71 14.71 -27.98 50.00
C LEU A 71 14.82 -29.43 49.50
N GLU A 72 13.70 -30.11 49.37
CA GLU A 72 13.62 -31.41 48.71
C GLU A 72 13.50 -31.23 47.20
N LEU A 73 14.43 -31.80 46.45
CA LEU A 73 14.50 -31.70 45.00
C LEU A 73 14.37 -33.11 44.40
N LEU A 74 13.37 -33.31 43.55
CA LEU A 74 13.15 -34.56 42.82
C LEU A 74 13.33 -34.32 41.31
N LEU A 75 14.18 -35.13 40.66
CA LEU A 75 14.37 -35.11 39.21
C LEU A 75 13.55 -36.24 38.57
N GLY A 76 12.61 -35.92 37.69
CA GLY A 76 11.84 -36.91 36.93
C GLY A 76 11.86 -36.62 35.43
N GLU A 77 11.75 -37.66 34.61
CA GLU A 77 11.52 -37.48 33.17
C GLU A 77 10.13 -36.86 32.94
N GLY A 78 10.08 -35.75 32.20
CA GLY A 78 8.81 -35.15 31.80
C GLY A 78 8.09 -36.02 30.77
N ALA A 79 6.78 -36.22 30.95
CA ALA A 79 5.95 -36.86 29.94
C ALA A 79 5.71 -35.91 28.75
N ALA A 80 5.68 -36.43 27.51
CA ALA A 80 5.47 -35.64 26.29
C ALA A 80 4.09 -34.97 26.18
N GLN A 81 3.17 -35.30 27.08
CA GLN A 81 1.84 -34.72 27.15
C GLN A 81 1.78 -33.83 28.40
N PRO A 82 1.43 -32.53 28.28
CA PRO A 82 1.04 -31.77 29.46
C PRO A 82 -0.08 -32.54 30.15
N GLN A 83 0.07 -32.84 31.45
CA GLN A 83 -1.03 -33.43 32.20
C GLN A 83 -2.24 -32.52 32.01
N PRO A 84 -3.38 -33.03 31.52
CA PRO A 84 -4.57 -32.21 31.37
C PRO A 84 -4.89 -31.68 32.77
N VAL A 85 -4.90 -30.36 32.90
CA VAL A 85 -5.37 -29.71 34.12
C VAL A 85 -6.84 -30.09 34.21
N THR A 86 -7.17 -31.01 35.11
CA THR A 86 -8.56 -31.32 35.41
C THR A 86 -9.14 -30.05 35.98
N ALA A 87 -9.89 -29.30 35.17
CA ALA A 87 -10.58 -28.12 35.65
C ALA A 87 -11.45 -28.56 36.82
N VAL A 88 -11.18 -28.01 38.01
CA VAL A 88 -12.05 -28.19 39.16
C VAL A 88 -13.42 -27.67 38.70
N ALA A 89 -14.42 -28.54 38.64
CA ALA A 89 -15.75 -28.13 38.22
C ALA A 89 -16.20 -27.00 39.15
N ALA A 90 -16.40 -25.81 38.60
CA ALA A 90 -16.94 -24.70 39.36
C ALA A 90 -18.29 -25.15 39.92
N PRO A 91 -18.50 -25.09 41.25
CA PRO A 91 -19.80 -25.44 41.82
C PRO A 91 -20.86 -24.52 41.19
N ALA A 92 -22.07 -25.04 41.01
CA ALA A 92 -23.17 -24.24 40.46
C ALA A 92 -23.37 -23.00 41.34
N THR A 93 -23.11 -21.82 40.77
CA THR A 93 -23.36 -20.54 41.42
C THR A 93 -24.71 -20.00 41.00
N GLN A 94 -25.46 -19.45 41.95
CA GLN A 94 -26.63 -18.64 41.68
C GLN A 94 -26.34 -17.21 42.12
N PRO A 95 -26.75 -16.19 41.33
CA PRO A 95 -26.72 -14.80 41.77
C PRO A 95 -27.51 -14.65 43.07
N LEU A 96 -26.97 -13.89 44.03
CA LEU A 96 -27.77 -13.42 45.16
C LEU A 96 -28.89 -12.53 44.64
N ASP A 97 -30.09 -12.66 45.20
CA ASP A 97 -31.19 -11.78 44.87
C ASP A 97 -31.00 -10.41 45.54
N ASP A 98 -31.71 -9.39 45.03
CA ASP A 98 -31.58 -8.02 45.52
C ASP A 98 -31.87 -7.91 47.03
N ALA A 99 -32.73 -8.79 47.55
CA ALA A 99 -33.07 -8.87 48.98
C ALA A 99 -31.91 -9.40 49.83
N ALA A 100 -31.04 -10.25 49.29
CA ALA A 100 -29.82 -10.72 49.94
C ALA A 100 -28.60 -9.81 49.69
N ILE A 101 -28.62 -9.02 48.59
CA ILE A 101 -27.59 -8.03 48.28
C ILE A 101 -27.71 -6.79 49.18
N GLN A 102 -28.92 -6.28 49.40
CA GLN A 102 -29.13 -5.03 50.12
C GLN A 102 -28.51 -5.02 51.54
N PRO A 103 -28.65 -6.07 52.38
CA PRO A 103 -28.02 -6.11 53.69
C PRO A 103 -26.49 -6.11 53.65
N ILE A 104 -25.89 -6.53 52.54
CA ILE A 104 -24.42 -6.49 52.34
C ILE A 104 -24.00 -5.07 51.97
N LEU A 105 -24.75 -4.41 51.09
CA LEU A 105 -24.52 -3.01 50.73
C LEU A 105 -24.72 -2.08 51.93
N ASP A 106 -25.71 -2.35 52.77
CA ASP A 106 -26.01 -1.57 53.99
C ASP A 106 -24.90 -1.71 55.06
N ARG A 107 -23.96 -2.66 54.91
CA ARG A 107 -22.76 -2.76 55.77
C ARG A 107 -21.63 -1.85 55.30
N MET A 108 -21.71 -1.29 54.10
CA MET A 108 -20.73 -0.33 53.63
C MET A 108 -21.01 1.02 54.31
N PRO A 109 -19.98 1.68 54.88
CA PRO A 109 -20.16 3.03 55.38
C PRO A 109 -20.53 3.98 54.23
N ASP A 110 -21.39 4.96 54.53
CA ASP A 110 -21.73 6.00 53.57
C ASP A 110 -20.46 6.68 53.05
N LEU A 111 -20.36 6.83 51.72
CA LEU A 111 -19.28 7.57 51.08
C LEU A 111 -19.35 9.03 51.52
N GLN A 112 -18.37 9.47 52.29
CA GLN A 112 -18.27 10.87 52.69
C GLN A 112 -17.69 11.66 51.52
N ALA A 113 -18.53 12.48 50.89
CA ALA A 113 -18.08 13.47 49.92
C ALA A 113 -17.35 14.60 50.64
N GLU A 114 -16.11 14.89 50.24
CA GLU A 114 -15.35 16.04 50.73
C GLU A 114 -15.71 17.31 49.96
N ALA A 115 -15.38 18.47 50.52
CA ALA A 115 -15.59 19.76 49.86
C ALA A 115 -14.69 19.87 48.60
N GLY A 116 -15.26 19.56 47.44
CA GLY A 116 -14.57 19.53 46.15
C GLY A 116 -15.00 18.37 45.23
N ASP A 117 -15.68 17.36 45.77
CA ASP A 117 -16.10 16.17 45.00
C ASP A 117 -17.25 16.43 44.01
N VAL A 118 -17.90 17.60 44.11
CA VAL A 118 -18.90 18.08 43.16
C VAL A 118 -18.38 19.36 42.51
N GLU A 119 -17.74 19.26 41.35
CA GLU A 119 -17.43 20.40 40.49
C GLU A 119 -18.49 20.54 39.37
N GLU A 120 -18.85 21.79 39.03
CA GLU A 120 -19.61 22.05 37.80
C GLU A 120 -18.79 21.65 36.57
N PHE A 121 -19.47 21.04 35.59
CA PHE A 121 -18.87 20.57 34.34
C PHE A 121 -18.16 21.72 33.59
N LYS A 122 -16.84 21.66 33.48
CA LYS A 122 -16.02 22.68 32.81
C LYS A 122 -16.25 22.67 31.29
N LEU A 123 -17.13 23.53 30.81
CA LEU A 123 -17.30 23.79 29.37
C LEU A 123 -16.09 24.56 28.81
N PRO A 124 -15.64 24.28 27.57
CA PRO A 124 -14.54 25.01 26.95
C PRO A 124 -14.90 26.50 26.72
N PRO A 125 -13.91 27.40 26.71
CA PRO A 125 -14.14 28.84 26.50
C PRO A 125 -14.78 29.10 25.13
N GLN A 126 -15.85 29.91 25.11
CA GLN A 126 -16.58 30.29 23.90
C GLN A 126 -15.68 30.99 22.88
N SER A 127 -15.94 30.71 21.59
CA SER A 127 -15.29 31.37 20.45
C SER A 127 -15.57 32.87 20.45
N LEU A 128 -14.56 33.68 20.09
CA LEU A 128 -14.71 35.14 19.99
C LEU A 128 -15.82 35.51 18.98
N PRO A 129 -16.69 36.49 19.28
CA PRO A 129 -17.69 36.98 18.34
C PRO A 129 -17.03 37.65 17.11
N PRO A 130 -17.70 37.66 15.94
CA PRO A 130 -17.17 38.26 14.73
C PRO A 130 -16.86 39.75 14.93
N PRO A 131 -15.76 40.27 14.34
CA PRO A 131 -15.37 41.66 14.51
C PRO A 131 -16.45 42.59 13.92
N THR A 132 -17.03 43.43 14.76
CA THR A 132 -17.90 44.53 14.30
C THR A 132 -17.02 45.65 13.75
N ALA A 133 -17.02 45.82 12.43
CA ALA A 133 -16.35 46.91 11.75
C ALA A 133 -17.06 48.24 12.07
N ASN A 134 -16.56 49.00 13.05
CA ASN A 134 -17.15 50.27 13.47
C ASN A 134 -16.76 51.46 12.57
N THR A 135 -16.61 51.26 11.26
CA THR A 135 -16.33 52.37 10.34
C THR A 135 -17.19 52.23 9.09
N VAL A 136 -18.40 52.77 9.16
CA VAL A 136 -19.25 52.97 7.98
C VAL A 136 -18.71 54.19 7.25
N VAL A 137 -18.04 53.98 6.12
CA VAL A 137 -17.61 55.05 5.21
C VAL A 137 -18.77 55.37 4.28
N THR A 138 -19.46 56.47 4.54
CA THR A 138 -20.53 56.95 3.65
C THR A 138 -19.90 57.59 2.41
N GLN A 139 -19.89 56.88 1.29
CA GLN A 139 -19.57 57.44 -0.02
C GLN A 139 -20.87 57.89 -0.70
N SER A 140 -20.85 59.05 -1.35
CA SER A 140 -21.96 59.48 -2.21
C SER A 140 -21.98 58.65 -3.49
N PHE A 141 -23.15 58.16 -3.89
CA PHE A 141 -23.36 57.54 -5.20
C PHE A 141 -24.25 58.45 -6.07
N PRO A 142 -23.83 58.78 -7.31
CA PRO A 142 -22.55 58.39 -7.93
C PRO A 142 -21.36 59.08 -7.23
N PRO A 143 -20.17 58.44 -7.19
CA PRO A 143 -18.98 59.09 -6.68
C PRO A 143 -18.72 60.38 -7.47
N PRO A 144 -18.23 61.46 -6.81
CA PRO A 144 -17.85 62.68 -7.53
C PRO A 144 -16.80 62.32 -8.58
N ASP A 145 -16.92 62.91 -9.79
CA ASP A 145 -15.99 62.69 -10.91
C ASP A 145 -14.56 62.73 -10.40
N SER A 146 -13.91 61.56 -10.35
CA SER A 146 -12.63 61.39 -9.69
C SER A 146 -11.47 62.05 -10.44
N GLY A 147 -11.75 62.78 -11.53
CA GLY A 147 -10.74 63.33 -12.44
C GLY A 147 -9.82 62.26 -13.02
N ALA A 148 -10.10 60.98 -12.77
CA ALA A 148 -9.39 59.85 -13.32
C ALA A 148 -9.64 59.89 -14.82
N THR A 149 -8.63 60.36 -15.54
CA THR A 149 -8.62 60.35 -16.99
C THR A 149 -8.89 58.92 -17.42
N ALA A 150 -9.88 58.70 -18.30
CA ALA A 150 -10.09 57.39 -18.88
C ALA A 150 -8.74 56.87 -19.40
N PRO A 151 -8.37 55.61 -19.13
CA PRO A 151 -7.09 55.08 -19.54
C PRO A 151 -6.88 55.37 -21.04
N GLU A 152 -5.70 55.88 -21.38
CA GLU A 152 -5.37 56.21 -22.75
C GLU A 152 -5.47 54.95 -23.60
N VAL A 153 -6.45 54.92 -24.51
CA VAL A 153 -6.66 53.80 -25.41
C VAL A 153 -5.53 53.84 -26.43
N VAL A 154 -4.57 52.93 -26.29
CA VAL A 154 -3.41 52.83 -27.17
C VAL A 154 -3.90 52.66 -28.60
N ALA A 155 -3.72 53.70 -29.44
CA ALA A 155 -4.01 53.66 -30.86
C ALA A 155 -2.77 53.19 -31.62
N GLY A 156 -2.87 52.07 -32.34
CA GLY A 156 -1.74 51.45 -33.05
C GLY A 156 -2.15 50.25 -33.90
N PRO A 157 -1.20 49.56 -34.55
CA PRO A 157 -1.49 48.30 -35.26
C PRO A 157 -2.03 47.24 -34.29
N LEU A 158 -2.98 46.42 -34.76
CA LEU A 158 -3.49 45.31 -33.97
C LEU A 158 -2.44 44.18 -33.95
N GLU A 159 -2.14 43.68 -32.76
CA GLU A 159 -1.22 42.57 -32.57
C GLU A 159 -1.85 41.51 -31.66
N VAL A 160 -1.59 40.24 -31.96
CA VAL A 160 -1.87 39.13 -31.05
C VAL A 160 -0.70 39.01 -30.07
N LEU A 161 -0.93 39.33 -28.80
CA LEU A 161 0.10 39.31 -27.77
C LEU A 161 0.36 37.91 -27.24
N ARG A 162 -0.70 37.12 -27.11
CA ARG A 162 -0.63 35.78 -26.55
C ARG A 162 -1.72 34.91 -27.15
N TYR A 163 -1.37 33.66 -27.38
CA TYR A 163 -2.31 32.60 -27.66
C TYR A 163 -1.97 31.36 -26.84
N ALA A 164 -2.96 30.51 -26.60
CA ALA A 164 -2.79 29.20 -25.99
C ALA A 164 -3.97 28.31 -26.42
N PRO A 165 -3.80 26.98 -26.48
CA PRO A 165 -2.57 26.23 -26.23
C PRO A 165 -1.66 26.13 -27.47
N GLU A 166 -0.44 25.61 -27.27
CA GLU A 166 0.57 25.43 -28.31
C GLU A 166 1.28 24.08 -28.13
N GLY A 167 1.64 23.43 -29.24
CA GLY A 167 2.42 22.19 -29.22
C GLY A 167 1.64 20.97 -28.69
N GLU A 168 2.35 20.01 -28.11
CA GLU A 168 1.72 18.82 -27.52
C GLU A 168 1.16 19.11 -26.14
N ILE A 169 -0.14 18.87 -25.97
CA ILE A 169 -0.83 19.07 -24.71
C ILE A 169 -1.66 17.85 -24.32
N PRO A 170 -1.56 17.35 -23.07
CA PRO A 170 -2.30 16.17 -22.65
C PRO A 170 -3.82 16.32 -22.75
N VAL A 171 -4.34 17.51 -22.43
CA VAL A 171 -5.76 17.86 -22.53
C VAL A 171 -5.86 19.34 -22.85
N ALA A 172 -6.69 19.70 -23.85
CA ALA A 172 -7.02 21.09 -24.14
C ALA A 172 -8.40 21.41 -23.56
N PRO A 173 -8.51 22.33 -22.57
CA PRO A 173 -9.82 22.77 -22.09
C PRO A 173 -10.35 23.98 -22.87
N PHE A 174 -9.49 24.91 -23.28
CA PHE A 174 -9.85 26.18 -23.90
C PHE A 174 -8.81 26.62 -24.94
N ILE A 175 -9.23 27.38 -25.95
CA ILE A 175 -8.31 28.22 -26.75
C ILE A 175 -8.43 29.65 -26.23
N ASN A 176 -7.31 30.31 -25.94
CA ASN A 176 -7.27 31.72 -25.53
C ASN A 176 -6.47 32.55 -26.52
N VAL A 177 -6.95 33.74 -26.85
CA VAL A 177 -6.28 34.71 -27.71
C VAL A 177 -6.39 36.09 -27.06
N THR A 178 -5.26 36.73 -26.78
CA THR A 178 -5.18 38.06 -26.18
C THR A 178 -4.59 39.05 -27.18
N PHE A 179 -5.30 40.14 -27.40
CA PHE A 179 -4.94 41.22 -28.31
C PHE A 179 -4.34 42.42 -27.55
N ASN A 180 -3.53 43.23 -28.22
CA ASN A 180 -2.92 44.43 -27.63
C ASN A 180 -3.90 45.60 -27.38
N GLN A 181 -5.12 45.54 -27.93
CA GLN A 181 -6.13 46.59 -27.84
C GLN A 181 -7.56 46.01 -27.82
N PRO A 182 -8.57 46.78 -27.34
CA PRO A 182 -9.95 46.32 -27.29
C PRO A 182 -10.49 45.90 -28.66
N MET A 183 -11.01 44.68 -28.76
CA MET A 183 -11.63 44.11 -29.95
C MET A 183 -13.13 44.33 -29.99
N VAL A 184 -13.77 44.35 -28.82
CA VAL A 184 -15.21 44.55 -28.64
C VAL A 184 -15.47 45.67 -27.63
N PRO A 185 -16.61 46.39 -27.72
CA PRO A 185 -16.96 47.40 -26.73
C PRO A 185 -17.20 46.77 -25.34
N LEU A 186 -17.10 47.56 -24.27
CA LEU A 186 -17.45 47.07 -22.94
C LEU A 186 -18.98 46.92 -22.85
N ASN A 187 -19.48 45.69 -22.85
CA ASN A 187 -20.91 45.37 -22.79
C ASN A 187 -21.14 44.11 -21.93
N THR A 188 -22.40 43.68 -21.80
CA THR A 188 -22.75 42.40 -21.14
C THR A 188 -22.18 41.21 -21.92
N LEU A 189 -21.79 40.15 -21.22
CA LEU A 189 -21.16 38.96 -21.83
C LEU A 189 -22.05 38.29 -22.89
N ASP A 190 -23.36 38.26 -22.68
CA ASP A 190 -24.32 37.67 -23.62
C ASP A 190 -24.42 38.47 -24.93
N ALA A 191 -24.29 39.80 -24.86
CA ALA A 191 -24.28 40.65 -26.05
C ALA A 191 -22.97 40.49 -26.85
N LEU A 192 -21.84 40.28 -26.16
CA LEU A 192 -20.53 40.08 -26.79
C LEU A 192 -20.38 38.69 -27.41
N ALA A 193 -21.06 37.67 -26.88
CA ALA A 193 -21.07 36.33 -27.45
C ALA A 193 -21.83 36.23 -28.79
N ALA A 194 -22.66 37.24 -29.11
CA ALA A 194 -23.43 37.32 -30.36
C ALA A 194 -22.70 38.10 -31.48
N GLU A 195 -21.53 38.69 -31.21
CA GLU A 195 -20.73 39.41 -32.20
C GLU A 195 -19.85 38.46 -33.04
N ASP A 196 -19.49 38.90 -34.26
CA ASP A 196 -18.63 38.12 -35.15
C ASP A 196 -17.25 37.90 -34.54
N VAL A 197 -16.84 36.62 -34.48
CA VAL A 197 -15.55 36.22 -33.89
C VAL A 197 -14.49 36.13 -34.98
N PRO A 198 -13.34 36.83 -34.85
CA PRO A 198 -12.32 36.88 -35.90
C PRO A 198 -11.37 35.69 -35.91
N VAL A 199 -11.61 34.66 -35.08
CA VAL A 199 -10.71 33.52 -34.91
C VAL A 199 -11.36 32.26 -35.46
N LYS A 200 -10.59 31.48 -36.22
CA LYS A 200 -11.05 30.19 -36.78
C LYS A 200 -10.18 29.06 -36.24
N ALA A 201 -10.83 27.95 -35.90
CA ALA A 201 -10.16 26.70 -35.51
C ALA A 201 -10.48 25.62 -36.56
N THR A 202 -9.49 24.80 -36.89
CA THR A 202 -9.61 23.64 -37.78
C THR A 202 -9.08 22.39 -37.07
N PRO A 203 -9.81 21.25 -37.04
CA PRO A 203 -11.15 21.03 -37.60
C PRO A 203 -12.22 21.93 -36.98
N ASP A 204 -13.38 22.02 -37.64
CA ASP A 204 -14.52 22.77 -37.10
C ASP A 204 -15.00 22.12 -35.80
N LEU A 205 -15.21 22.92 -34.75
CA LEU A 205 -15.47 22.43 -33.41
C LEU A 205 -16.77 22.99 -32.84
N PRO A 206 -17.65 22.13 -32.30
CA PRO A 206 -18.78 22.61 -31.50
C PRO A 206 -18.27 23.26 -30.21
N GLY A 207 -18.76 24.46 -29.94
CA GLY A 207 -18.39 25.19 -28.73
C GLY A 207 -18.86 26.63 -28.79
N VAL A 208 -18.43 27.40 -27.80
CA VAL A 208 -18.82 28.80 -27.65
C VAL A 208 -17.59 29.67 -27.48
N TRP A 209 -17.52 30.71 -28.30
CA TRP A 209 -16.56 31.78 -28.12
C TRP A 209 -17.08 32.79 -27.09
N LYS A 210 -16.25 33.16 -26.12
CA LYS A 210 -16.56 34.08 -25.04
C LYS A 210 -15.46 35.12 -24.88
N TRP A 211 -15.85 36.38 -24.86
CA TRP A 211 -14.94 37.47 -24.53
C TRP A 211 -14.71 37.53 -23.01
N LEU A 212 -13.45 37.32 -22.60
CA LEU A 212 -12.96 37.53 -21.24
C LEU A 212 -12.45 38.97 -21.11
N GLY A 213 -13.40 39.91 -20.98
CA GLY A 213 -13.13 41.35 -21.11
C GLY A 213 -13.08 41.78 -22.57
N THR A 214 -12.56 42.98 -22.87
CA THR A 214 -12.59 43.54 -24.25
C THR A 214 -11.42 43.12 -25.14
N GLN A 215 -10.41 42.44 -24.59
CA GLN A 215 -9.13 42.15 -25.27
C GLN A 215 -8.78 40.67 -25.34
N THR A 216 -9.45 39.81 -24.58
CA THR A 216 -9.15 38.37 -24.55
C THR A 216 -10.37 37.59 -24.97
N LEU A 217 -10.18 36.70 -25.93
CA LEU A 217 -11.19 35.83 -26.46
C LEU A 217 -10.85 34.39 -26.07
N SER A 218 -11.83 33.66 -25.53
CA SER A 218 -11.72 32.27 -25.12
C SER A 218 -12.70 31.42 -25.92
N PHE A 219 -12.27 30.29 -26.46
CA PHE A 219 -13.17 29.24 -26.97
C PHE A 219 -13.28 28.14 -25.93
N GLU A 220 -14.50 27.81 -25.56
CA GLU A 220 -14.82 26.67 -24.73
C GLU A 220 -15.48 25.59 -25.60
N TYR A 221 -14.81 24.44 -25.72
CA TYR A 221 -15.40 23.28 -26.37
C TYR A 221 -16.55 22.75 -25.52
N HIS A 222 -17.73 22.56 -26.12
CA HIS A 222 -18.89 22.07 -25.39
C HIS A 222 -19.76 21.17 -26.27
N THR A 223 -19.98 19.95 -25.80
CA THR A 223 -20.97 19.00 -26.31
C THR A 223 -21.62 18.30 -25.13
N ASP A 224 -22.79 17.68 -25.32
CA ASP A 224 -23.52 17.01 -24.24
C ASP A 224 -22.66 15.94 -23.51
N ASP A 225 -21.72 15.30 -24.22
CA ASP A 225 -20.92 14.20 -23.70
C ASP A 225 -19.44 14.53 -23.43
N LEU A 226 -18.97 15.74 -23.79
CA LEU A 226 -17.56 16.10 -23.72
C LEU A 226 -17.36 17.61 -23.48
N ASN A 227 -16.64 17.94 -22.40
CA ASN A 227 -16.28 19.30 -21.98
C ASN A 227 -14.78 19.59 -22.18
N ARG A 228 -14.14 18.91 -23.13
CA ARG A 228 -12.75 19.10 -23.54
C ARG A 228 -12.63 18.85 -25.04
N PHE A 229 -11.57 19.35 -25.65
CA PHE A 229 -11.32 19.08 -27.07
C PHE A 229 -11.15 17.57 -27.31
N PRO A 230 -11.60 17.04 -28.47
CA PRO A 230 -11.34 15.68 -28.88
C PRO A 230 -9.85 15.34 -28.83
N MET A 231 -9.54 14.15 -28.31
CA MET A 231 -8.16 13.66 -28.26
C MET A 231 -7.70 13.18 -29.63
N ALA A 232 -6.44 12.77 -29.74
CA ALA A 232 -5.85 12.24 -30.97
C ALA A 232 -6.08 13.16 -32.19
N THR A 233 -5.99 14.47 -32.00
CA THR A 233 -6.30 15.45 -33.05
C THR A 233 -5.26 16.57 -33.06
N GLU A 234 -4.84 16.97 -34.25
CA GLU A 234 -4.05 18.18 -34.48
C GLU A 234 -5.00 19.32 -34.84
N TYR A 235 -4.83 20.45 -34.16
CA TYR A 235 -5.65 21.64 -34.29
C TYR A 235 -4.81 22.79 -34.83
N THR A 236 -5.35 23.49 -35.82
CA THR A 236 -4.80 24.74 -36.33
C THR A 236 -5.74 25.87 -35.98
N VAL A 237 -5.22 26.94 -35.37
CA VAL A 237 -5.99 28.15 -35.06
C VAL A 237 -5.40 29.32 -35.82
N GLU A 238 -6.27 30.14 -36.43
CA GLU A 238 -5.88 31.30 -37.21
C GLU A 238 -6.67 32.56 -36.84
N VAL A 239 -5.97 33.69 -36.80
CA VAL A 239 -6.55 35.04 -36.81
C VAL A 239 -6.19 35.68 -38.14
N PRO A 240 -7.14 35.86 -39.09
CA PRO A 240 -6.84 36.35 -40.42
C PRO A 240 -6.29 37.78 -40.44
N ALA A 241 -5.37 38.05 -41.36
CA ALA A 241 -4.99 39.41 -41.73
C ALA A 241 -6.23 40.24 -42.12
N GLY A 242 -6.24 41.53 -41.77
CA GLY A 242 -7.40 42.41 -41.97
C GLY A 242 -8.39 42.43 -40.81
N THR A 243 -8.20 41.58 -39.79
CA THR A 243 -8.96 41.66 -38.52
C THR A 243 -8.81 43.05 -37.93
N THR A 244 -9.93 43.70 -37.57
CA THR A 244 -9.96 45.09 -37.10
C THR A 244 -10.42 45.15 -35.64
N SER A 245 -9.77 45.97 -34.83
CA SER A 245 -10.15 46.22 -33.44
C SER A 245 -11.30 47.22 -33.31
N ALA A 246 -11.89 47.33 -32.12
CA ALA A 246 -12.88 48.38 -31.81
C ALA A 246 -12.29 49.80 -31.89
N THR A 247 -10.96 49.92 -31.84
CA THR A 247 -10.20 51.16 -31.96
C THR A 247 -9.77 51.46 -33.40
N GLY A 248 -10.08 50.58 -34.36
CA GLY A 248 -9.80 50.75 -35.79
C GLY A 248 -8.40 50.29 -36.24
N GLY A 249 -7.59 49.71 -35.34
CA GLY A 249 -6.31 49.12 -35.72
C GLY A 249 -6.51 47.78 -36.42
N VAL A 250 -5.67 47.51 -37.43
CA VAL A 250 -5.81 46.35 -38.32
C VAL A 250 -4.63 45.40 -38.14
N LEU A 251 -4.91 44.09 -38.12
CA LEU A 251 -3.89 43.04 -38.08
C LEU A 251 -3.26 42.91 -39.47
N ALA A 252 -1.96 43.17 -39.57
CA ALA A 252 -1.26 43.22 -40.85
C ALA A 252 -1.08 41.85 -41.51
N GLU A 253 -0.80 40.81 -40.73
CA GLU A 253 -0.52 39.45 -41.18
C GLU A 253 -1.34 38.43 -40.40
N THR A 254 -1.70 37.32 -41.05
CA THR A 254 -2.42 36.23 -40.39
C THR A 254 -1.54 35.62 -39.31
N VAL A 255 -2.07 35.49 -38.10
CA VAL A 255 -1.41 34.78 -37.00
C VAL A 255 -1.97 33.37 -36.95
N THR A 256 -1.11 32.37 -37.13
CA THR A 256 -1.48 30.95 -37.11
C THR A 256 -0.60 30.18 -36.14
N TRP A 257 -1.20 29.31 -35.34
CA TRP A 257 -0.48 28.38 -34.48
C TRP A 257 -1.18 27.02 -34.42
N GLN A 258 -0.48 26.03 -33.88
CA GLN A 258 -0.96 24.65 -33.81
C GLN A 258 -0.75 24.06 -32.42
N PHE A 259 -1.66 23.18 -32.05
CA PHE A 259 -1.53 22.31 -30.90
C PHE A 259 -2.13 20.95 -31.22
N ARG A 260 -1.67 19.91 -30.53
CA ARG A 260 -2.19 18.55 -30.71
C ARG A 260 -2.46 17.85 -29.39
N THR A 261 -3.53 17.07 -29.36
CA THR A 261 -3.88 16.16 -28.28
C THR A 261 -3.32 14.76 -28.56
N PRO A 262 -2.85 14.01 -27.55
CA PRO A 262 -2.14 12.76 -27.78
C PRO A 262 -3.06 11.64 -28.27
N ALA A 263 -2.47 10.63 -28.93
CA ALA A 263 -3.14 9.38 -29.33
C ALA A 263 -3.47 8.49 -28.11
N PRO A 264 -4.32 7.44 -28.26
CA PRO A 264 -4.79 6.62 -27.15
C PRO A 264 -3.67 5.94 -26.35
N THR A 265 -3.74 6.07 -25.03
CA THR A 265 -2.81 5.44 -24.09
C THR A 265 -3.53 4.37 -23.28
N VAL A 266 -2.90 3.21 -23.13
CA VAL A 266 -3.39 2.11 -22.30
C VAL A 266 -3.32 2.51 -20.83
N THR A 267 -4.46 2.47 -20.15
CA THR A 267 -4.59 2.82 -18.73
C THR A 267 -4.67 1.59 -17.83
N ARG A 268 -5.14 0.47 -18.36
CA ARG A 268 -5.26 -0.80 -17.63
C ARG A 268 -5.18 -1.99 -18.56
N THR A 269 -4.58 -3.07 -18.08
CA THR A 269 -4.53 -4.36 -18.77
C THR A 269 -4.91 -5.49 -17.83
N TYR A 270 -5.37 -6.60 -18.41
CA TYR A 270 -5.55 -7.88 -17.72
C TYR A 270 -5.21 -9.02 -18.70
N PRO A 271 -4.54 -10.09 -18.22
CA PRO A 271 -4.10 -10.31 -16.84
C PRO A 271 -2.92 -9.44 -16.39
N ALA A 272 -2.85 -9.13 -15.09
CA ALA A 272 -1.75 -8.37 -14.47
C ALA A 272 -0.81 -9.23 -13.59
N VAL A 273 -1.18 -10.50 -13.36
CA VAL A 273 -0.41 -11.45 -12.54
C VAL A 273 -0.15 -12.73 -13.33
N SER A 274 0.83 -13.50 -12.89
CA SER A 274 1.16 -14.81 -13.47
C SER A 274 1.30 -15.85 -12.34
N PRO A 275 1.11 -17.15 -12.64
CA PRO A 275 0.71 -17.70 -13.94
C PRO A 275 -0.78 -17.52 -14.28
N GLN A 276 -1.14 -17.78 -15.53
CA GLN A 276 -2.51 -17.69 -16.08
C GLN A 276 -2.93 -19.00 -16.78
N PRO A 277 -4.24 -19.22 -17.01
CA PRO A 277 -4.72 -20.26 -17.93
C PRO A 277 -4.13 -20.11 -19.34
N ARG A 278 -4.33 -21.13 -20.19
CA ARG A 278 -3.83 -21.14 -21.57
C ARG A 278 -4.72 -20.39 -22.56
N ASP A 279 -5.92 -20.01 -22.12
CA ASP A 279 -6.93 -19.29 -22.90
C ASP A 279 -7.54 -18.14 -22.09
N PRO A 280 -6.72 -17.31 -21.41
CA PRO A 280 -7.26 -16.30 -20.53
C PRO A 280 -8.06 -15.28 -21.34
N LEU A 281 -9.11 -14.76 -20.72
CA LEU A 281 -9.74 -13.54 -21.21
C LEU A 281 -8.75 -12.38 -21.04
N LEU A 282 -8.56 -11.59 -22.09
CA LEU A 282 -7.70 -10.42 -22.11
C LEU A 282 -8.56 -9.16 -22.07
N TYR A 283 -8.08 -8.12 -21.40
CA TYR A 283 -8.77 -6.84 -21.33
C TYR A 283 -7.78 -5.68 -21.39
N VAL A 284 -8.15 -4.63 -22.09
CA VAL A 284 -7.38 -3.39 -22.21
C VAL A 284 -8.34 -2.20 -22.09
N ALA A 285 -7.98 -1.21 -21.28
CA ALA A 285 -8.65 0.09 -21.21
C ALA A 285 -7.73 1.20 -21.69
N PHE A 286 -8.33 2.28 -22.19
CA PHE A 286 -7.69 3.45 -22.74
C PHE A 286 -8.14 4.72 -22.00
N ASP A 287 -7.38 5.80 -22.18
CA ASP A 287 -7.72 7.14 -21.68
C ASP A 287 -8.72 7.88 -22.60
N GLN A 288 -9.02 7.31 -23.77
CA GLN A 288 -9.85 7.89 -24.84
C GLN A 288 -10.93 6.91 -25.29
N ARG A 289 -11.96 7.42 -25.96
CA ARG A 289 -12.94 6.57 -26.66
C ARG A 289 -12.28 5.82 -27.81
N ILE A 290 -12.69 4.59 -28.04
CA ILE A 290 -12.16 3.69 -29.05
C ILE A 290 -13.29 2.95 -29.78
N ASP A 291 -13.01 2.52 -31.02
CA ASP A 291 -13.76 1.44 -31.66
C ASP A 291 -13.07 0.11 -31.34
N PRO A 292 -13.73 -0.83 -30.63
CA PRO A 292 -13.10 -2.09 -30.22
C PRO A 292 -12.58 -2.94 -31.38
N ALA A 293 -13.24 -2.94 -32.54
CA ALA A 293 -12.84 -3.75 -33.68
C ALA A 293 -11.64 -3.15 -34.40
N ALA A 294 -11.62 -1.82 -34.58
CA ALA A 294 -10.50 -1.10 -35.16
C ALA A 294 -9.25 -1.18 -34.28
N VAL A 295 -9.41 -1.09 -32.95
CA VAL A 295 -8.31 -1.31 -32.01
C VAL A 295 -7.83 -2.75 -32.02
N LEU A 296 -8.73 -3.75 -32.01
CA LEU A 296 -8.32 -5.16 -32.04
C LEU A 296 -7.46 -5.50 -33.27
N ALA A 297 -7.72 -4.86 -34.42
CA ALA A 297 -6.93 -5.04 -35.64
C ALA A 297 -5.46 -4.61 -35.50
N THR A 298 -5.11 -3.79 -34.50
CA THR A 298 -3.73 -3.37 -34.21
C THR A 298 -3.10 -4.18 -33.07
N ILE A 299 -3.82 -5.13 -32.48
CA ILE A 299 -3.34 -5.97 -31.39
C ILE A 299 -2.78 -7.27 -31.96
N THR A 300 -1.58 -7.64 -31.49
CA THR A 300 -0.98 -8.95 -31.78
C THR A 300 -0.66 -9.67 -30.49
N ALA A 301 -1.03 -10.95 -30.42
CA ALA A 301 -0.60 -11.85 -29.36
C ALA A 301 0.49 -12.78 -29.89
N SER A 302 1.59 -12.92 -29.14
CA SER A 302 2.70 -13.78 -29.51
C SER A 302 3.18 -14.62 -28.34
N ALA A 303 3.51 -15.88 -28.61
CA ALA A 303 4.09 -16.81 -27.64
C ALA A 303 5.02 -17.78 -28.36
N SER A 304 6.23 -18.00 -27.82
CA SER A 304 7.25 -18.88 -28.43
C SER A 304 7.55 -18.58 -29.91
N GLY A 305 7.58 -17.29 -30.29
CA GLY A 305 7.86 -16.86 -31.67
C GLY A 305 6.71 -17.06 -32.67
N ARG A 306 5.54 -17.55 -32.22
CA ARG A 306 4.33 -17.69 -33.04
C ARG A 306 3.29 -16.62 -32.67
N GLN A 307 2.58 -16.08 -33.67
CA GLN A 307 1.42 -15.22 -33.47
C GLN A 307 0.14 -16.04 -33.31
N TYR A 308 -0.78 -15.55 -32.49
CA TYR A 308 -2.05 -16.19 -32.18
C TYR A 308 -3.21 -15.31 -32.64
N PRO A 309 -4.21 -15.87 -33.34
CA PRO A 309 -5.39 -15.12 -33.78
C PRO A 309 -6.17 -14.64 -32.56
N LEU A 310 -6.72 -13.43 -32.66
CA LEU A 310 -7.50 -12.79 -31.61
C LEU A 310 -8.89 -12.45 -32.12
N ARG A 311 -9.87 -12.52 -31.23
CA ARG A 311 -11.24 -12.05 -31.45
C ARG A 311 -11.75 -11.27 -30.26
N LEU A 312 -12.74 -10.42 -30.48
CA LEU A 312 -13.49 -9.80 -29.39
C LEU A 312 -14.17 -10.87 -28.54
N ALA A 313 -14.20 -10.63 -27.24
CA ALA A 313 -14.93 -11.46 -26.30
C ALA A 313 -16.43 -11.17 -26.40
N THR A 314 -17.26 -12.18 -26.17
CA THR A 314 -18.71 -11.98 -26.08
C THR A 314 -19.11 -11.38 -24.73
N ALA A 315 -20.31 -10.82 -24.63
CA ALA A 315 -20.82 -10.28 -23.37
C ALA A 315 -20.91 -11.35 -22.28
N GLU A 316 -21.25 -12.60 -22.65
CA GLU A 316 -21.31 -13.74 -21.75
C GLU A 316 -19.92 -14.12 -21.23
N GLU A 317 -18.90 -14.11 -22.09
CA GLU A 317 -17.51 -14.37 -21.68
C GLU A 317 -17.00 -13.31 -20.71
N VAL A 318 -17.31 -12.03 -20.96
CA VAL A 318 -16.99 -10.92 -20.06
C VAL A 318 -17.70 -11.08 -18.71
N ALA A 319 -19.00 -11.39 -18.71
CA ALA A 319 -19.79 -11.57 -17.50
C ALA A 319 -19.34 -12.77 -16.66
N ALA A 320 -18.88 -13.85 -17.30
CA ALA A 320 -18.41 -15.05 -16.62
C ALA A 320 -17.06 -14.85 -15.89
N ASN A 321 -16.23 -13.92 -16.34
CA ASN A 321 -14.96 -13.60 -15.69
C ASN A 321 -15.14 -12.49 -14.65
N LYS A 322 -14.97 -12.82 -13.36
CA LYS A 322 -15.17 -11.87 -12.25
C LYS A 322 -14.29 -10.62 -12.33
N ASP A 323 -13.02 -10.77 -12.72
CA ASP A 323 -12.09 -9.63 -12.78
C ASP A 323 -12.44 -8.71 -13.95
N VAL A 324 -12.65 -9.28 -15.14
CA VAL A 324 -12.96 -8.51 -16.35
C VAL A 324 -14.35 -7.88 -16.25
N SER A 325 -15.34 -8.60 -15.72
CA SER A 325 -16.67 -8.05 -15.43
C SER A 325 -16.59 -6.86 -14.47
N TYR A 326 -15.80 -6.99 -13.40
CA TYR A 326 -15.58 -5.89 -12.46
C TYR A 326 -14.91 -4.69 -13.12
N TYR A 327 -13.88 -4.90 -13.96
CA TYR A 327 -13.22 -3.80 -14.67
C TYR A 327 -14.14 -3.14 -15.69
N ALA A 328 -14.89 -3.92 -16.46
CA ALA A 328 -15.87 -3.41 -17.42
C ALA A 328 -16.94 -2.55 -16.73
N ALA A 329 -17.42 -2.96 -15.54
CA ALA A 329 -18.41 -2.21 -14.77
C ALA A 329 -17.87 -0.89 -14.17
N GLN A 330 -16.55 -0.75 -14.02
CA GLN A 330 -15.90 0.46 -13.52
C GLN A 330 -15.36 1.37 -14.64
N ALA A 331 -15.23 0.82 -15.85
CA ALA A 331 -14.69 1.54 -16.97
C ALA A 331 -15.67 2.59 -17.50
N GLN A 332 -15.13 3.69 -18.02
CA GLN A 332 -15.93 4.62 -18.79
C GLN A 332 -16.35 3.97 -20.10
N GLU A 333 -17.57 4.28 -20.55
CA GLU A 333 -18.14 3.75 -21.78
C GLU A 333 -17.21 4.03 -22.98
N GLU A 334 -17.16 3.07 -23.89
CA GLU A 334 -16.38 3.14 -25.15
C GLU A 334 -14.86 3.30 -24.95
N ARG A 335 -14.30 3.08 -23.76
CA ARG A 335 -12.84 3.23 -23.50
C ARG A 335 -12.11 1.92 -23.24
N TRP A 336 -12.69 0.78 -23.59
CA TRP A 336 -12.10 -0.52 -23.30
C TRP A 336 -12.57 -1.58 -24.29
N LEU A 337 -11.81 -2.66 -24.37
CA LEU A 337 -12.21 -3.89 -25.05
C LEU A 337 -11.74 -5.11 -24.26
N ALA A 338 -12.54 -6.18 -24.34
CA ALA A 338 -12.13 -7.51 -23.94
C ALA A 338 -12.02 -8.40 -25.18
N PHE A 339 -11.00 -9.24 -25.20
CA PHE A 339 -10.66 -10.10 -26.32
C PHE A 339 -9.97 -11.36 -25.83
N ARG A 340 -9.82 -12.34 -26.69
CA ARG A 340 -9.11 -13.58 -26.38
C ARG A 340 -8.54 -14.20 -27.63
N SER A 341 -7.67 -15.20 -27.46
CA SER A 341 -7.29 -16.05 -28.57
C SER A 341 -8.31 -17.15 -28.80
N ASP A 342 -8.49 -17.51 -30.08
CA ASP A 342 -9.25 -18.70 -30.50
C ASP A 342 -8.46 -20.00 -30.31
N GLU A 343 -7.15 -19.89 -30.10
CA GLU A 343 -6.26 -21.02 -29.87
C GLU A 343 -5.69 -21.01 -28.45
N LEU A 344 -5.41 -22.19 -27.89
CA LEU A 344 -4.71 -22.30 -26.61
C LEU A 344 -3.25 -21.87 -26.76
N PHE A 345 -2.81 -20.92 -25.94
CA PHE A 345 -1.39 -20.62 -25.78
C PHE A 345 -0.62 -21.87 -25.30
N PRO A 346 0.69 -22.01 -25.58
CA PRO A 346 1.48 -23.13 -25.07
C PRO A 346 1.62 -23.05 -23.55
N PRO A 347 1.71 -24.18 -22.81
CA PRO A 347 1.97 -24.14 -21.38
C PRO A 347 3.40 -23.62 -21.09
N ASP A 348 3.63 -23.21 -19.83
CA ASP A 348 4.92 -22.71 -19.33
C ASP A 348 5.60 -21.65 -20.22
N THR A 349 4.81 -20.80 -20.88
CA THR A 349 5.30 -19.88 -21.90
C THR A 349 4.91 -18.46 -21.57
N THR A 350 5.83 -17.51 -21.83
CA THR A 350 5.51 -16.08 -21.79
C THR A 350 4.72 -15.70 -23.03
N VAL A 351 3.54 -15.14 -22.83
CA VAL A 351 2.68 -14.53 -23.84
C VAL A 351 2.88 -13.03 -23.79
N THR A 352 3.15 -12.41 -24.94
CA THR A 352 3.28 -10.97 -25.10
C THR A 352 2.15 -10.45 -25.98
N ILE A 353 1.43 -9.46 -25.46
CA ILE A 353 0.38 -8.73 -26.15
C ILE A 353 0.94 -7.37 -26.53
N ASN A 354 1.05 -7.11 -27.83
CA ASN A 354 1.46 -5.82 -28.38
C ASN A 354 0.23 -5.10 -28.93
N ILE A 355 0.10 -3.82 -28.63
CA ILE A 355 -0.99 -2.94 -29.03
C ILE A 355 -0.35 -1.81 -29.85
N GLY A 356 -0.67 -1.78 -31.14
CA GLY A 356 -0.05 -0.84 -32.07
C GLY A 356 1.34 -1.28 -32.58
N PRO A 357 2.08 -0.39 -33.27
CA PRO A 357 1.73 1.02 -33.53
C PRO A 357 0.51 1.14 -34.45
N GLY A 358 -0.03 2.35 -34.58
CA GLY A 358 -1.19 2.62 -35.43
C GLY A 358 -2.54 2.41 -34.74
N THR A 359 -2.59 2.33 -33.41
CA THR A 359 -3.84 2.16 -32.66
C THR A 359 -4.69 3.43 -32.77
N PRO A 360 -5.94 3.33 -33.27
CA PRO A 360 -6.80 4.49 -33.51
C PRO A 360 -7.57 4.93 -32.26
N SER A 361 -7.92 6.22 -32.23
CA SER A 361 -8.93 6.79 -31.32
C SER A 361 -10.27 6.88 -32.05
N ALA A 362 -11.38 6.80 -31.31
CA ALA A 362 -12.70 7.18 -31.85
C ALA A 362 -12.94 8.71 -31.78
N GLU A 363 -12.07 9.45 -31.09
CA GLU A 363 -12.20 10.91 -30.93
C GLU A 363 -11.52 11.71 -32.05
N GLY A 364 -10.46 11.18 -32.64
CA GLY A 364 -9.61 11.90 -33.58
C GLY A 364 -8.77 11.01 -34.49
N PRO A 365 -8.22 11.57 -35.58
CA PRO A 365 -7.57 10.80 -36.64
C PRO A 365 -6.12 10.38 -36.34
N LEU A 366 -5.48 10.94 -35.30
CA LEU A 366 -4.11 10.55 -34.94
C LEU A 366 -4.10 9.13 -34.35
N VAL A 367 -3.05 8.39 -34.70
CA VAL A 367 -2.83 7.02 -34.23
C VAL A 367 -1.57 6.95 -33.38
N THR A 368 -1.44 5.90 -32.56
CA THR A 368 -0.22 5.72 -31.76
C THR A 368 1.02 5.55 -32.65
N SER A 369 2.12 6.21 -32.29
CA SER A 369 3.42 6.05 -32.95
C SER A 369 4.17 4.82 -32.49
N ASP A 370 4.01 4.46 -31.21
CA ASP A 370 4.80 3.45 -30.52
C ASP A 370 3.93 2.26 -30.07
N VAL A 371 4.58 1.10 -29.92
CA VAL A 371 3.96 -0.12 -29.38
C VAL A 371 3.76 0.04 -27.88
N GLN A 372 2.54 -0.21 -27.42
CA GLN A 372 2.25 -0.45 -26.01
C GLN A 372 2.13 -1.95 -25.79
N SER A 373 2.62 -2.48 -24.67
CA SER A 373 2.62 -3.94 -24.46
C SER A 373 2.42 -4.34 -23.01
N PHE A 374 1.90 -5.54 -22.84
CA PHE A 374 1.89 -6.26 -21.57
C PHE A 374 2.10 -7.75 -21.82
N GLY A 375 2.39 -8.51 -20.78
CA GLY A 375 2.59 -9.93 -20.91
C GLY A 375 2.30 -10.68 -19.63
N PHE A 376 2.09 -11.98 -19.79
CA PHE A 376 1.84 -12.92 -18.70
C PHE A 376 2.48 -14.27 -19.04
N ARG A 377 2.62 -15.15 -18.06
CA ARG A 377 3.06 -16.53 -18.27
C ARG A 377 1.89 -17.47 -18.10
N THR A 378 1.71 -18.41 -19.03
CA THR A 378 0.77 -19.53 -18.82
C THR A 378 1.30 -20.47 -17.74
N TYR A 379 0.41 -21.17 -17.04
CA TYR A 379 0.82 -22.15 -16.04
C TYR A 379 1.79 -23.22 -16.60
N ALA A 380 2.70 -23.65 -15.75
CA ALA A 380 3.63 -24.74 -16.04
C ALA A 380 3.10 -26.07 -15.51
N PRO A 381 3.65 -27.23 -15.87
CA PRO A 381 3.38 -28.46 -15.14
C PRO A 381 3.69 -28.29 -13.65
N LEU A 382 2.77 -28.71 -12.78
CA LEU A 382 2.90 -28.52 -11.33
C LEU A 382 4.11 -29.28 -10.79
N LYS A 383 4.96 -28.61 -10.01
CA LYS A 383 6.12 -29.20 -9.34
C LYS A 383 6.49 -28.44 -8.08
N VAL A 384 7.18 -29.14 -7.17
CA VAL A 384 7.85 -28.52 -6.02
C VAL A 384 9.06 -27.74 -6.51
N VAL A 385 9.21 -26.50 -6.05
CA VAL A 385 10.33 -25.61 -6.39
C VAL A 385 11.16 -25.19 -5.19
N ASP A 386 10.63 -25.38 -3.98
CA ASP A 386 11.35 -25.05 -2.74
C ASP A 386 10.85 -25.90 -1.58
N GLN A 387 11.77 -26.23 -0.67
CA GLN A 387 11.49 -26.89 0.59
C GLN A 387 12.36 -26.27 1.68
N ASN A 388 11.79 -25.85 2.79
CA ASN A 388 12.51 -25.25 3.92
C ASN A 388 11.62 -25.19 5.18
N CYS A 389 12.05 -24.47 6.22
CA CYS A 389 11.25 -24.17 7.41
C CYS A 389 11.13 -22.66 7.63
N ARG A 390 10.92 -21.93 6.52
CA ARG A 390 10.69 -20.48 6.39
C ARG A 390 11.84 -19.56 6.81
N THR A 391 12.74 -20.01 7.67
CA THR A 391 13.81 -19.20 8.26
C THR A 391 15.22 -19.72 7.96
N GLN A 392 15.38 -21.01 7.69
CA GLN A 392 16.67 -21.67 7.47
C GLN A 392 16.55 -22.71 6.34
N ARG A 393 17.61 -22.85 5.53
CA ARG A 393 17.70 -23.89 4.48
C ARG A 393 18.33 -25.19 4.98
N ASP A 394 19.24 -25.12 5.95
CA ASP A 394 20.14 -26.26 6.23
C ASP A 394 19.69 -27.14 7.41
N SER A 395 19.02 -26.58 8.43
CA SER A 395 18.42 -27.36 9.52
C SER A 395 17.21 -26.65 10.11
N CYS A 396 16.13 -27.39 10.33
CA CYS A 396 14.91 -26.86 10.91
C CYS A 396 14.93 -26.92 12.42
N PRO A 397 14.53 -25.84 13.13
CA PRO A 397 14.32 -25.94 14.57
C PRO A 397 13.27 -27.01 14.89
N PRO A 398 13.45 -27.81 15.95
CA PRO A 398 12.39 -28.73 16.39
C PRO A 398 11.12 -27.96 16.75
N GLY A 399 9.96 -28.49 16.35
CA GLY A 399 8.67 -27.82 16.43
C GLY A 399 8.39 -26.77 15.35
N ALA A 400 9.35 -26.43 14.48
CA ALA A 400 9.10 -25.57 13.32
C ALA A 400 8.36 -26.35 12.23
N GLY A 401 7.39 -25.69 11.57
CA GLY A 401 6.69 -26.28 10.45
C GLY A 401 7.56 -26.46 9.21
N PHE A 402 7.35 -27.55 8.49
CA PHE A 402 7.95 -27.79 7.18
C PHE A 402 7.15 -27.05 6.12
N TYR A 403 7.86 -26.30 5.28
CA TYR A 403 7.29 -25.44 4.25
C TYR A 403 7.72 -25.95 2.88
N ILE A 404 6.74 -26.11 2.00
CA ILE A 404 6.92 -26.62 0.64
C ILE A 404 6.26 -25.64 -0.31
N ARG A 405 6.98 -25.18 -1.32
CA ARG A 405 6.48 -24.25 -2.33
C ARG A 405 6.42 -24.89 -3.70
N PHE A 406 5.36 -24.59 -4.43
CA PHE A 406 5.10 -25.05 -5.79
C PHE A 406 5.33 -23.91 -6.80
N ASN A 407 5.48 -24.26 -8.08
CA ASN A 407 5.59 -23.27 -9.15
C ASN A 407 4.25 -22.63 -9.55
N ASN A 408 3.13 -23.26 -9.21
CA ASN A 408 1.78 -22.76 -9.49
C ASN A 408 0.99 -22.58 -8.18
N PRO A 409 -0.02 -21.69 -8.16
CA PRO A 409 -0.97 -21.64 -7.05
C PRO A 409 -1.74 -22.96 -6.92
N ILE A 410 -1.76 -23.52 -5.72
CA ILE A 410 -2.45 -24.77 -5.41
C ILE A 410 -3.92 -24.54 -5.08
N ASP A 411 -4.76 -25.56 -5.28
CA ASP A 411 -6.15 -25.52 -4.82
C ASP A 411 -6.20 -25.77 -3.29
N VAL A 412 -6.06 -24.69 -2.53
CA VAL A 412 -6.02 -24.72 -1.06
C VAL A 412 -7.27 -25.35 -0.43
N THR A 413 -8.40 -25.38 -1.13
CA THR A 413 -9.66 -25.95 -0.62
C THR A 413 -9.65 -27.47 -0.60
N LYS A 414 -8.75 -28.09 -1.39
CA LYS A 414 -8.56 -29.53 -1.48
C LYS A 414 -7.41 -30.04 -0.61
N ILE A 415 -6.70 -29.16 0.11
CA ILE A 415 -5.56 -29.57 0.92
C ILE A 415 -6.02 -30.17 2.24
N THR A 416 -5.73 -31.45 2.43
CA THR A 416 -6.06 -32.25 3.61
C THR A 416 -4.84 -33.01 4.12
N ASN A 417 -4.91 -33.53 5.35
CA ASN A 417 -3.80 -34.23 5.99
C ASN A 417 -3.38 -35.52 5.25
N ASP A 418 -4.31 -36.21 4.60
CA ASP A 418 -4.08 -37.46 3.88
C ASP A 418 -3.25 -37.30 2.59
N LEU A 419 -3.12 -36.08 2.07
CA LEU A 419 -2.26 -35.77 0.92
C LEU A 419 -0.77 -35.77 1.26
N VAL A 420 -0.40 -35.92 2.54
CA VAL A 420 0.98 -35.89 3.00
C VAL A 420 1.22 -37.02 3.98
N THR A 421 2.23 -37.83 3.69
CA THR A 421 2.74 -38.86 4.61
C THR A 421 4.13 -38.47 5.08
N VAL A 422 4.42 -38.69 6.36
CA VAL A 422 5.70 -38.29 6.96
C VAL A 422 6.26 -39.40 7.83
N GLU A 423 7.54 -39.72 7.62
CA GLU A 423 8.28 -40.70 8.41
C GLU A 423 9.58 -40.08 8.98
N PRO A 424 9.85 -40.19 10.30
CA PRO A 424 8.98 -40.75 11.33
C PRO A 424 7.70 -39.91 11.53
N GLU A 425 6.68 -40.50 12.15
CA GLU A 425 5.41 -39.80 12.41
C GLU A 425 5.64 -38.52 13.22
N ILE A 426 4.93 -37.45 12.85
CA ILE A 426 4.94 -36.18 13.58
C ILE A 426 3.69 -36.14 14.49
N PRO A 427 3.86 -36.14 15.83
CA PRO A 427 2.72 -36.00 16.74
C PRO A 427 1.98 -34.68 16.52
N GLY A 428 0.65 -34.76 16.41
CA GLY A 428 -0.22 -33.60 16.19
C GLY A 428 -0.05 -32.96 14.81
N MET A 429 0.31 -33.75 13.78
CA MET A 429 0.52 -33.25 12.42
C MET A 429 -0.72 -32.57 11.83
N VAL A 430 -0.54 -31.35 11.33
CA VAL A 430 -1.54 -30.59 10.59
C VAL A 430 -0.93 -30.04 9.32
N VAL A 431 -1.55 -30.36 8.19
CA VAL A 431 -1.23 -29.87 6.86
C VAL A 431 -2.18 -28.71 6.53
N SER A 432 -1.63 -27.59 6.08
CA SER A 432 -2.42 -26.45 5.62
C SER A 432 -1.84 -25.86 4.33
N GLY A 433 -2.73 -25.44 3.43
CA GLY A 433 -2.38 -24.81 2.16
C GLY A 433 -2.51 -23.29 2.21
N ARG A 434 -1.62 -22.58 1.51
CA ARG A 434 -1.71 -21.13 1.28
C ARG A 434 -1.13 -20.78 -0.08
N TYR A 435 -1.96 -20.21 -0.95
CA TYR A 435 -1.63 -19.76 -2.31
C TYR A 435 -0.85 -20.81 -3.13
N ASP A 436 0.48 -20.78 -3.14
CA ASP A 436 1.38 -21.68 -3.87
C ASP A 436 2.17 -22.62 -2.95
N SER A 437 1.72 -22.82 -1.71
CA SER A 437 2.52 -23.52 -0.69
C SER A 437 1.71 -24.36 0.28
N ILE A 438 2.36 -25.39 0.81
CA ILE A 438 1.86 -26.23 1.90
C ILE A 438 2.77 -26.06 3.12
N SER A 439 2.16 -25.98 4.30
CA SER A 439 2.84 -26.01 5.59
C SER A 439 2.40 -27.23 6.39
N ILE A 440 3.37 -28.01 6.86
CA ILE A 440 3.17 -29.18 7.71
C ILE A 440 3.66 -28.81 9.11
N ASN A 441 2.76 -28.71 10.08
CA ASN A 441 3.07 -28.33 11.46
C ASN A 441 2.85 -29.52 12.40
N GLY A 442 3.58 -29.56 13.50
CA GLY A 442 3.44 -30.58 14.54
C GLY A 442 4.68 -30.62 15.43
N LEU A 443 4.71 -31.58 16.36
CA LEU A 443 5.79 -31.71 17.34
C LEU A 443 6.96 -32.52 16.77
N THR A 444 7.76 -31.90 15.89
CA THR A 444 8.94 -32.56 15.33
C THR A 444 10.02 -32.76 16.39
N ALA A 445 10.56 -33.99 16.46
CA ALA A 445 11.69 -34.34 17.31
C ALA A 445 12.96 -33.64 16.83
N GLY A 446 13.89 -33.37 17.73
CA GLY A 446 15.20 -32.82 17.36
C GLY A 446 16.15 -33.86 16.81
N ARG A 447 17.16 -33.40 16.05
CA ARG A 447 18.21 -34.25 15.44
C ARG A 447 17.63 -35.41 14.62
N THR A 448 16.51 -35.17 13.95
CA THR A 448 15.74 -36.20 13.26
C THR A 448 15.60 -35.84 11.79
N THR A 449 15.82 -36.83 10.92
CA THR A 449 15.54 -36.69 9.50
C THR A 449 14.13 -37.19 9.22
N TYR A 450 13.32 -36.35 8.61
CA TYR A 450 11.96 -36.63 8.19
C TYR A 450 11.89 -36.77 6.67
N ASN A 451 11.33 -37.88 6.21
CA ASN A 451 10.94 -38.09 4.81
C ASN A 451 9.45 -37.76 4.68
N VAL A 452 9.16 -36.72 3.92
CA VAL A 452 7.82 -36.24 3.62
C VAL A 452 7.48 -36.69 2.20
N THR A 453 6.43 -37.47 2.02
CA THR A 453 5.93 -37.86 0.70
C THR A 453 4.62 -37.15 0.42
N LEU A 454 4.62 -36.39 -0.67
CA LEU A 454 3.46 -35.67 -1.19
C LEU A 454 2.66 -36.57 -2.13
N SER A 455 1.34 -36.55 -2.00
CA SER A 455 0.42 -37.27 -2.87
C SER A 455 0.49 -36.75 -4.32
N PRO A 456 0.42 -37.63 -5.33
CA PRO A 456 0.28 -37.23 -6.73
C PRO A 456 -1.01 -36.44 -7.00
N GLU A 457 -2.00 -36.50 -6.10
CA GLU A 457 -3.31 -35.87 -6.25
C GLU A 457 -3.34 -34.40 -5.86
N ILE A 458 -2.25 -33.85 -5.30
CA ILE A 458 -2.17 -32.41 -5.00
C ILE A 458 -2.42 -31.63 -6.28
N ALA A 459 -3.47 -30.82 -6.27
CA ALA A 459 -3.96 -30.12 -7.45
C ALA A 459 -3.64 -28.61 -7.40
N ASP A 460 -3.46 -28.02 -8.59
CA ASP A 460 -3.40 -26.57 -8.77
C ASP A 460 -4.74 -25.95 -9.14
N ILE A 461 -4.81 -24.61 -9.09
CA ILE A 461 -6.04 -23.87 -9.44
C ILE A 461 -6.41 -23.99 -10.93
N PHE A 462 -5.51 -24.51 -11.76
CA PHE A 462 -5.72 -24.73 -13.20
C PHE A 462 -6.21 -26.16 -13.49
N GLY A 463 -6.40 -26.98 -12.46
CA GLY A 463 -6.91 -28.34 -12.57
C GLY A 463 -5.84 -29.40 -12.87
N GLN A 464 -4.55 -29.04 -12.88
CA GLN A 464 -3.47 -30.03 -12.97
C GLN A 464 -3.23 -30.66 -11.60
N THR A 465 -2.68 -31.87 -11.58
CA THR A 465 -2.16 -32.49 -10.37
C THR A 465 -0.64 -32.65 -10.43
N LEU A 466 -0.01 -33.00 -9.31
CA LEU A 466 1.43 -33.29 -9.24
C LEU A 466 1.79 -34.53 -10.09
N GLY A 467 0.83 -35.44 -10.29
CA GLY A 467 0.89 -36.58 -11.21
C GLY A 467 1.66 -37.77 -10.66
N GLU A 468 2.75 -37.53 -9.94
CA GLU A 468 3.59 -38.53 -9.30
C GLU A 468 3.86 -38.15 -7.84
N PRO A 469 4.03 -39.12 -6.92
CA PRO A 469 4.40 -38.82 -5.55
C PRO A 469 5.79 -38.19 -5.50
N VAL A 470 5.95 -37.16 -4.66
CA VAL A 470 7.22 -36.46 -4.48
C VAL A 470 7.72 -36.65 -3.06
N SER A 471 8.87 -37.29 -2.91
CA SER A 471 9.55 -37.45 -1.63
C SER A 471 10.54 -36.32 -1.39
N LEU A 472 10.42 -35.70 -0.22
CA LEU A 472 11.16 -34.55 0.26
C LEU A 472 11.82 -34.90 1.59
N THR A 473 13.01 -34.37 1.85
CA THR A 473 13.74 -34.64 3.09
C THR A 473 13.94 -33.36 3.88
N PHE A 474 13.51 -33.38 5.14
CA PHE A 474 13.71 -32.32 6.11
C PHE A 474 14.58 -32.82 7.25
N TYR A 475 15.55 -32.02 7.67
CA TYR A 475 16.35 -32.34 8.85
C TYR A 475 16.03 -31.34 9.97
N THR A 476 15.62 -31.85 11.13
CA THR A 476 15.49 -31.03 12.34
C THR A 476 16.79 -31.03 13.12
N GLY A 477 17.28 -29.84 13.43
CA GLY A 477 18.51 -29.64 14.20
C GLY A 477 18.33 -29.93 15.70
N SER A 478 19.32 -29.51 16.49
CA SER A 478 19.21 -29.57 17.95
C SER A 478 18.25 -28.49 18.45
N MET A 479 17.41 -28.84 19.44
CA MET A 479 16.65 -27.83 20.17
C MET A 479 17.62 -26.93 20.94
N ARG A 480 17.40 -25.62 20.93
CA ARG A 480 18.27 -24.70 21.70
C ARG A 480 18.03 -24.90 23.19
N ALA A 481 19.07 -24.71 23.99
CA ALA A 481 18.91 -24.74 25.43
C ALA A 481 17.96 -23.62 25.86
N TYR A 482 16.92 -23.96 26.61
CA TYR A 482 15.94 -23.00 27.10
C TYR A 482 15.41 -23.43 28.47
N LEU A 483 15.06 -22.45 29.29
CA LEU A 483 14.48 -22.62 30.62
C LEU A 483 13.23 -21.75 30.69
N THR A 484 12.12 -22.35 31.09
CA THR A 484 10.88 -21.65 31.39
C THR A 484 10.38 -22.02 32.78
N GLY A 485 9.65 -21.11 33.39
CA GLY A 485 9.05 -21.28 34.72
C GLY A 485 7.64 -20.70 34.70
N PRO A 486 7.05 -20.39 35.88
CA PRO A 486 5.76 -19.72 35.91
C PRO A 486 5.83 -18.40 35.15
N SER A 487 4.71 -18.08 34.49
CA SER A 487 4.57 -16.93 33.60
C SER A 487 4.48 -15.59 34.34
N GLU A 488 4.32 -15.61 35.67
CA GLU A 488 4.08 -14.41 36.47
C GLU A 488 5.29 -14.00 37.31
N THR A 489 5.47 -12.68 37.45
CA THR A 489 6.55 -12.06 38.24
C THR A 489 6.49 -12.41 39.73
N LEU A 490 5.28 -12.67 40.24
CA LEU A 490 5.03 -13.13 41.61
C LEU A 490 4.16 -14.39 41.52
N THR A 491 4.62 -15.51 42.06
CA THR A 491 3.86 -16.75 42.12
C THR A 491 3.73 -17.19 43.56
N THR A 492 2.50 -17.23 44.06
CA THR A 492 2.19 -17.82 45.37
C THR A 492 2.06 -19.33 45.20
N LEU A 493 2.84 -20.11 45.95
CA LEU A 493 2.70 -21.56 45.98
C LEU A 493 1.39 -21.94 46.70
N ASP A 494 0.75 -23.03 46.28
CA ASP A 494 -0.50 -23.51 46.89
C ASP A 494 -0.27 -23.78 48.40
N PRO A 495 -0.91 -23.00 49.30
CA PRO A 495 -0.72 -23.15 50.73
C PRO A 495 -1.46 -24.37 51.31
N THR A 496 -2.32 -25.01 50.52
CA THR A 496 -3.09 -26.21 50.90
C THR A 496 -2.41 -27.50 50.46
N ALA A 497 -1.42 -27.42 49.56
CA ALA A 497 -0.64 -28.56 49.14
C ALA A 497 0.20 -29.08 50.32
N SER A 498 0.16 -30.40 50.53
CA SER A 498 0.99 -31.07 51.54
C SER A 498 2.50 -30.89 51.30
N VAL A 499 2.89 -30.63 50.05
CA VAL A 499 4.26 -30.28 49.63
C VAL A 499 4.20 -29.13 48.63
N PRO A 500 4.59 -27.89 49.00
CA PRO A 500 4.65 -26.77 48.08
C PRO A 500 5.72 -26.99 46.99
N ALA A 501 5.35 -26.92 45.72
CA ALA A 501 6.26 -27.16 44.59
C ALA A 501 6.29 -25.98 43.61
N PHE A 502 7.49 -25.51 43.28
CA PHE A 502 7.72 -24.52 42.23
C PHE A 502 8.26 -25.21 40.98
N THR A 503 7.45 -25.23 39.91
CA THR A 503 7.80 -25.98 38.69
C THR A 503 8.58 -25.12 37.71
N VAL A 504 9.70 -25.66 37.22
CA VAL A 504 10.48 -25.10 36.12
C VAL A 504 10.69 -26.18 35.07
N TYR A 505 10.58 -25.81 33.80
CA TYR A 505 10.80 -26.69 32.66
C TYR A 505 12.06 -26.28 31.94
N SER A 506 12.91 -27.24 31.61
CA SER A 506 14.16 -26.97 30.92
C SER A 506 14.35 -27.90 29.73
N VAL A 507 15.02 -27.41 28.70
CA VAL A 507 15.38 -28.15 27.50
C VAL A 507 16.88 -28.03 27.29
N ASN A 508 17.57 -29.16 27.10
CA ASN A 508 19.03 -29.22 26.94
C ASN A 508 19.82 -28.49 28.06
N MET A 509 19.24 -28.35 29.25
CA MET A 509 19.88 -27.84 30.45
C MET A 509 19.84 -28.91 31.54
N PRO A 510 20.90 -29.72 31.69
CA PRO A 510 20.88 -30.83 32.65
C PRO A 510 21.00 -30.37 34.12
N LYS A 511 21.26 -29.08 34.36
CA LYS A 511 21.48 -28.51 35.69
C LYS A 511 20.90 -27.12 35.78
N LEU A 512 20.27 -26.82 36.92
CA LEU A 512 19.76 -25.48 37.26
C LEU A 512 20.46 -24.97 38.51
N ARG A 513 20.88 -23.71 38.47
CA ARG A 513 21.37 -23.01 39.67
C ARG A 513 20.21 -22.26 40.30
N VAL A 514 19.76 -22.73 41.46
CA VAL A 514 18.70 -22.09 42.22
C VAL A 514 19.30 -21.26 43.35
N ARG A 515 18.76 -20.06 43.58
CA ARG A 515 19.06 -19.22 44.74
C ARG A 515 17.75 -18.79 45.37
N ALA A 516 17.53 -19.18 46.61
CA ALA A 516 16.40 -18.74 47.42
C ALA A 516 16.87 -17.67 48.41
N TYR A 517 16.04 -16.65 48.62
CA TYR A 517 16.31 -15.58 49.58
C TYR A 517 15.14 -15.49 50.54
N SER A 518 15.42 -15.45 51.84
CA SER A 518 14.42 -15.06 52.84
C SER A 518 14.22 -13.55 52.73
N VAL A 519 12.97 -13.11 52.64
CA VAL A 519 12.60 -11.69 52.67
C VAL A 519 11.71 -11.44 53.88
N THR A 520 11.90 -10.31 54.55
CA THR A 520 10.96 -9.80 55.55
C THR A 520 9.93 -8.90 54.86
N PRO A 521 8.66 -8.89 55.32
CA PRO A 521 7.63 -8.00 54.79
C PRO A 521 8.05 -6.53 54.73
#